data_AF-Q2I195-F1
#
_entry.id   AF-Q2I195-F1
#
_cell.length_a   1.000
_cell.length_b   1.000
_cell.length_c   1.000
_cell.angle_alpha   90.00
_cell.angle_beta   90.00
_cell.angle_gamma   90.00
#
_symmetry.space_group_name_H-M   'P 1'
#
loop_
_entity.id
_entity.type
_entity.pdbx_description
1 polymer ?
#
loop_
_entity_poly.entity_id
_entity_poly.type
_entity_poly.pdbx_seq_one_letter_code
_entity_poly.pdbx_strand_id
1 'polypeptide(L)'
;NRRSRMNPLWNTVVIGGFYNGESFLGYVDKLGVAYEAPAVATGFGAYLAQPLMREVLENKVEVSKDEARALIERCLKVLYYRDARSYNRHEIAIVTEEGVEILGPLSSETNWEIARMVSGFE
;
A
#
# COMPACT_ATOMS: atom_id res chain seq x y z
N ASN A 1 15.13 23.35 6.28
CA ASN A 1 14.11 22.47 6.88
C ASN A 1 12.75 23.18 6.89
N ARG A 2 11.70 22.62 6.26
CA ARG A 2 10.39 23.27 6.04
C ARG A 2 9.50 23.26 7.29
N ARG A 3 9.46 22.12 7.99
CA ARG A 3 8.70 21.95 9.24
C ARG A 3 9.14 22.96 10.31
N SER A 4 10.43 23.19 10.48
CA SER A 4 10.98 24.18 11.43
C SER A 4 10.58 25.62 11.14
N ARG A 5 10.15 25.94 9.91
CA ARG A 5 9.68 27.28 9.52
C ARG A 5 8.15 27.43 9.63
N MET A 6 7.47 26.47 10.27
CA MET A 6 6.00 26.40 10.36
C MET A 6 5.28 26.52 9.00
N ASN A 7 5.97 26.14 7.93
CA ASN A 7 5.47 26.09 6.57
C ASN A 7 5.80 24.70 6.00
N PRO A 8 5.11 23.63 6.45
CA PRO A 8 5.46 22.24 6.13
C PRO A 8 5.12 21.89 4.67
N LEU A 9 5.77 20.83 4.18
CA LEU A 9 5.29 20.10 3.01
C LEU A 9 4.24 19.09 3.49
N TRP A 10 3.02 19.14 2.95
CA TRP A 10 1.91 18.29 3.40
C TRP A 10 1.92 16.94 2.69
N ASN A 11 3.03 16.20 2.85
CA ASN A 11 3.25 14.93 2.18
C ASN A 11 3.62 13.86 3.19
N THR A 12 3.27 12.63 2.82
CA THR A 12 3.79 11.40 3.42
C THR A 12 4.28 10.56 2.27
N VAL A 13 5.56 10.22 2.30
CA VAL A 13 6.26 9.62 1.17
C VAL A 13 6.81 8.27 1.60
N VAL A 14 6.67 7.30 0.71
CA VAL A 14 7.31 5.99 0.82
C VAL A 14 8.38 5.92 -0.26
N ILE A 15 9.58 5.49 0.13
CA ILE A 15 10.73 5.38 -0.75
C ILE A 15 11.09 3.90 -0.81
N GLY A 16 10.86 3.27 -1.95
CA GLY A 16 11.28 1.90 -2.24
C GLY A 16 12.50 1.90 -3.14
N GLY A 17 13.45 1.01 -2.88
CA GLY A 17 14.65 0.85 -3.69
C GLY A 17 15.25 -0.55 -3.58
N PHE A 18 16.11 -0.89 -4.52
CA PHE A 18 16.92 -2.11 -4.49
C PHE A 18 18.34 -1.74 -4.87
N TYR A 19 19.32 -2.13 -4.06
CA TYR A 19 20.72 -1.81 -4.29
C TYR A 19 21.63 -2.88 -3.71
N ASN A 20 22.63 -3.34 -4.47
CA ASN A 20 23.62 -4.33 -4.05
C ASN A 20 23.02 -5.60 -3.39
N GLY A 21 21.90 -6.10 -3.93
CA GLY A 21 21.24 -7.30 -3.41
C GLY A 21 20.32 -7.06 -2.21
N GLU A 22 20.23 -5.83 -1.71
CA GLU A 22 19.40 -5.47 -0.56
C GLU A 22 18.21 -4.60 -0.97
N SER A 23 17.05 -4.93 -0.41
CA SER A 23 15.82 -4.14 -0.56
C SER A 23 15.77 -3.04 0.51
N PHE A 24 15.35 -1.85 0.10
CA PHE A 24 15.12 -0.71 1.00
C PHE A 24 13.66 -0.27 0.91
N LEU A 25 13.03 -0.07 2.07
CA LEU A 25 11.69 0.52 2.16
C LEU A 25 11.62 1.51 3.33
N GLY A 26 11.67 2.80 2.98
CA GLY A 26 11.66 3.91 3.92
C GLY A 26 10.34 4.67 3.91
N TYR A 27 9.96 5.19 5.07
CA TYR A 27 8.82 6.08 5.27
C TYR A 27 9.31 7.45 5.76
N VAL A 28 8.73 8.54 5.24
CA VAL A 28 8.92 9.89 5.78
C VAL A 28 7.60 10.66 5.80
N ASP A 29 7.29 11.32 6.91
CA ASP A 29 6.10 12.17 7.02
C ASP A 29 6.39 13.68 7.07
N LYS A 30 5.31 14.47 7.03
CA LYS A 30 5.32 15.94 7.13
C LYS A 30 5.95 16.50 8.40
N LEU A 31 6.09 15.69 9.47
CA LEU A 31 6.72 16.08 10.73
C LEU A 31 8.24 15.78 10.74
N GLY A 32 8.70 14.97 9.79
CA GLY A 32 10.06 14.48 9.68
C GLY A 32 10.29 13.15 10.42
N VAL A 33 9.23 12.41 10.78
CA VAL A 33 9.38 11.05 11.30
C VAL A 33 9.85 10.16 10.17
N ALA A 34 10.95 9.45 10.38
CA ALA A 34 11.55 8.56 9.41
C ALA A 34 11.85 7.19 10.05
N TYR A 35 11.53 6.11 9.34
CA TYR A 35 11.85 4.75 9.73
C TYR A 35 11.86 3.83 8.49
N GLU A 36 12.44 2.65 8.67
CA GLU A 36 12.41 1.55 7.72
C GLU A 36 11.52 0.43 8.25
N ALA A 37 10.78 -0.23 7.36
CA ALA A 37 9.93 -1.36 7.70
C ALA A 37 9.70 -2.26 6.49
N PRO A 38 9.46 -3.58 6.66
CA PRO A 38 9.24 -4.50 5.55
C PRO A 38 7.91 -4.28 4.80
N ALA A 39 6.95 -3.57 5.41
CA ALA A 39 5.75 -3.08 4.75
C ALA A 39 5.32 -1.73 5.31
N VAL A 40 4.84 -0.86 4.43
CA VAL A 40 4.43 0.50 4.75
C VAL A 40 3.15 0.85 3.98
N ALA A 41 2.20 1.48 4.65
CA ALA A 41 1.03 2.11 4.04
C ALA A 41 0.82 3.52 4.58
N THR A 42 0.32 4.42 3.75
CA THR A 42 0.03 5.82 4.10
C THR A 42 -1.48 6.06 4.15
N GLY A 43 -1.89 7.21 4.70
CA GLY A 43 -3.30 7.62 4.74
C GLY A 43 -4.22 6.58 5.37
N PHE A 44 -5.36 6.30 4.73
CA PHE A 44 -6.31 5.28 5.19
C PHE A 44 -5.74 3.85 5.13
N GLY A 45 -4.76 3.62 4.24
CA GLY A 45 -4.02 2.36 4.12
C GLY A 45 -3.29 1.96 5.39
N ALA A 46 -2.81 2.92 6.17
CA ALA A 46 -2.14 2.65 7.45
C ALA A 46 -3.04 1.90 8.46
N TYR A 47 -4.37 2.03 8.33
CA TYR A 47 -5.33 1.42 9.24
C TYR A 47 -5.97 0.14 8.67
N LEU A 48 -6.15 0.06 7.33
CA LEU A 48 -6.82 -1.08 6.69
C LEU A 48 -5.88 -2.05 5.97
N ALA A 49 -4.88 -1.54 5.25
CA ALA A 49 -3.96 -2.36 4.47
C ALA A 49 -2.77 -2.86 5.32
N GLN A 50 -2.25 -2.02 6.22
CA GLN A 50 -1.10 -2.37 7.06
C GLN A 50 -1.30 -3.68 7.86
N PRO A 51 -2.46 -3.93 8.51
CA PRO A 51 -2.68 -5.20 9.23
C PRO A 51 -2.66 -6.41 8.30
N LEU A 52 -3.25 -6.31 7.11
CA LEU A 52 -3.27 -7.39 6.11
C LEU A 52 -1.86 -7.74 5.61
N MET A 53 -0.99 -6.73 5.49
CA MET A 53 0.41 -6.96 5.11
C MET A 53 1.21 -7.57 6.25
N ARG A 54 1.03 -7.07 7.48
CA ARG A 54 1.70 -7.59 8.68
C ARG A 54 1.37 -9.06 8.93
N GLU A 55 0.11 -9.45 8.77
CA GLU A 55 -0.32 -10.84 8.90
C GLU A 55 0.51 -11.79 8.01
N VAL A 56 0.80 -11.39 6.76
CA VAL A 56 1.61 -12.23 5.86
C VAL A 56 3.08 -12.21 6.27
N LEU A 57 3.63 -11.04 6.58
CA LEU A 57 5.04 -10.86 6.92
C LEU A 57 5.45 -11.46 8.27
N GLU A 58 4.51 -11.58 9.22
CA GLU A 58 4.75 -12.24 10.50
C GLU A 58 4.76 -13.77 10.37
N ASN A 59 4.05 -14.31 9.38
CA ASN A 59 3.90 -15.76 9.17
C ASN A 59 4.85 -16.34 8.11
N LYS A 60 5.56 -15.49 7.35
CA LYS A 60 6.49 -15.93 6.29
C LYS A 60 7.83 -15.23 6.41
N VAL A 61 8.91 -16.01 6.30
CA VAL A 61 10.29 -15.50 6.31
C VAL A 61 10.61 -14.78 5.00
N GLU A 62 10.14 -15.30 3.87
CA GLU A 62 10.34 -14.72 2.54
C GLU A 62 9.02 -14.64 1.80
N VAL A 63 8.82 -13.55 1.05
CA VAL A 63 7.64 -13.31 0.21
C VAL A 63 8.13 -13.12 -1.22
N SER A 64 7.64 -13.96 -2.13
CA SER A 64 7.99 -13.86 -3.55
C SER A 64 7.36 -12.64 -4.22
N LYS A 65 7.88 -12.24 -5.40
CA LYS A 65 7.34 -11.12 -6.21
C LYS A 65 5.83 -11.28 -6.47
N ASP A 66 5.39 -12.49 -6.83
CA ASP A 66 3.99 -12.75 -7.16
C ASP A 66 3.09 -12.74 -5.93
N GLU A 67 3.56 -13.27 -4.80
CA GLU A 67 2.83 -13.21 -3.53
C GLU A 67 2.70 -11.77 -3.01
N ALA A 68 3.78 -10.99 -3.09
CA ALA A 68 3.76 -9.58 -2.72
C ALA A 68 2.79 -8.80 -3.60
N ARG A 69 2.79 -9.04 -4.92
CA ARG A 69 1.83 -8.43 -5.85
C ARG A 69 0.39 -8.79 -5.50
N ALA A 70 0.09 -10.07 -5.31
CA ALA A 70 -1.25 -10.52 -4.95
C ALA A 70 -1.73 -9.92 -3.61
N LEU A 71 -0.82 -9.79 -2.64
CA LEU A 71 -1.09 -9.15 -1.36
C LEU A 71 -1.43 -7.66 -1.51
N ILE A 72 -0.69 -6.92 -2.34
CA ILE A 72 -0.97 -5.51 -2.63
C ILE A 72 -2.29 -5.35 -3.36
N GLU A 73 -2.58 -6.18 -4.37
CA GLU A 73 -3.86 -6.18 -5.09
C GLU A 73 -5.04 -6.46 -4.13
N ARG A 74 -4.87 -7.39 -3.18
CA ARG A 74 -5.85 -7.65 -2.12
C ARG A 74 -6.07 -6.43 -1.22
N CYS A 75 -5.01 -5.76 -0.81
CA CYS A 75 -5.10 -4.55 0.02
C CYS A 75 -5.80 -3.40 -0.70
N LEU A 76 -5.48 -3.18 -1.98
CA LEU A 76 -6.10 -2.14 -2.81
C LEU A 76 -7.59 -2.40 -3.01
N LYS A 77 -7.99 -3.66 -3.19
CA LYS A 77 -9.41 -4.05 -3.26
C LYS A 77 -10.16 -3.72 -1.96
N VAL A 78 -9.58 -4.01 -0.80
CA VAL A 78 -10.18 -3.66 0.50
C VAL A 78 -10.31 -2.15 0.65
N LEU A 79 -9.29 -1.39 0.27
CA LEU A 79 -9.33 0.07 0.29
C LEU A 79 -10.41 0.61 -0.64
N TYR A 80 -10.55 0.04 -1.84
CA TYR A 80 -11.57 0.46 -2.79
C TYR A 80 -12.99 0.32 -2.23
N TYR A 81 -13.27 -0.76 -1.48
CA TYR A 81 -14.58 -0.94 -0.84
C TYR A 81 -14.84 -0.04 0.36
N ARG A 82 -13.81 0.41 1.07
CA ARG A 82 -13.96 1.03 2.40
C ARG A 82 -13.54 2.49 2.46
N ASP A 83 -12.70 2.95 1.55
CA ASP A 83 -12.29 4.35 1.44
C ASP A 83 -13.07 5.05 0.32
N ALA A 84 -14.02 5.90 0.70
CA ALA A 84 -14.85 6.69 -0.22
C ALA A 84 -14.08 7.81 -0.97
N ARG A 85 -12.77 7.96 -0.73
CA ARG A 85 -11.87 8.85 -1.49
C ARG A 85 -10.95 8.09 -2.45
N SER A 86 -11.03 6.76 -2.45
CA SER A 86 -10.29 5.92 -3.39
C SER A 86 -10.95 5.90 -4.78
N TYR A 87 -10.23 5.37 -5.77
CA TYR A 87 -10.72 5.21 -7.14
C TYR A 87 -10.24 3.88 -7.71
N ASN A 88 -11.07 3.19 -8.51
CA ASN A 88 -10.74 1.87 -9.06
C ASN A 88 -9.83 1.93 -10.29
N ARG A 89 -8.74 2.69 -10.18
CA ARG A 89 -7.69 2.80 -11.20
C ARG A 89 -6.39 3.12 -10.48
N HIS A 90 -5.42 2.22 -10.57
CA HIS A 90 -4.14 2.35 -9.86
C HIS A 90 -2.98 1.81 -10.71
N GLU A 91 -1.77 2.09 -10.27
CA GLU A 91 -0.52 1.59 -10.86
C GLU A 91 0.27 0.85 -9.77
N ILE A 92 1.06 -0.14 -10.19
CA ILE A 92 1.98 -0.87 -9.32
C ILE A 92 3.39 -0.69 -9.90
N ALA A 93 4.28 -0.07 -9.13
CA ALA A 93 5.69 0.03 -9.47
C ALA A 93 6.47 -1.08 -8.73
N ILE A 94 7.32 -1.78 -9.46
CA ILE A 94 8.15 -2.87 -8.95
C ILE A 94 9.61 -2.50 -9.21
N VAL A 95 10.41 -2.54 -8.16
CA VAL A 95 11.85 -2.26 -8.23
C VAL A 95 12.60 -3.57 -8.00
N THR A 96 13.49 -3.91 -8.92
CA THR A 96 14.37 -5.08 -8.85
C THR A 96 15.79 -4.67 -9.23
N GLU A 97 16.73 -5.61 -9.23
CA GLU A 97 18.08 -5.39 -9.75
C GLU A 97 18.10 -4.97 -11.23
N GLU A 98 17.13 -5.45 -12.02
CA GLU A 98 16.99 -5.15 -13.45
C GLU A 98 16.49 -3.72 -13.71
N GLY A 99 16.02 -3.03 -12.67
CA GLY A 99 15.49 -1.67 -12.74
C GLY A 99 14.06 -1.55 -12.24
N VAL A 100 13.35 -0.54 -12.75
CA VAL A 100 12.00 -0.17 -12.32
C VAL A 100 10.99 -0.51 -13.43
N GLU A 101 9.99 -1.31 -13.08
CA GLU A 101 8.85 -1.64 -13.92
C GLU A 101 7.60 -0.95 -13.35
N ILE A 102 6.81 -0.28 -14.20
CA ILE A 102 5.53 0.32 -13.80
C ILE A 102 4.41 -0.37 -14.57
N LEU A 103 3.49 -0.97 -13.83
CA LEU A 103 2.35 -1.70 -14.35
C LEU A 103 1.08 -0.87 -14.18
N GLY A 104 0.39 -0.57 -15.28
CA GLY A 104 -0.91 0.06 -15.22
C GLY A 104 -1.33 0.77 -16.51
N PRO A 105 -2.55 1.35 -16.51
CA PRO A 105 -3.50 1.37 -15.38
C PRO A 105 -4.14 0.00 -15.12
N LEU A 106 -4.29 -0.36 -13.84
CA LEU A 106 -4.97 -1.56 -13.35
C LEU A 106 -6.27 -1.20 -12.63
N SER A 107 -7.21 -2.15 -12.59
CA SER A 107 -8.46 -2.05 -11.84
C SER A 107 -8.71 -3.37 -11.11
N SER A 108 -9.31 -3.29 -9.92
CA SER A 108 -9.68 -4.47 -9.13
C SER A 108 -11.06 -4.96 -9.52
N GLU A 109 -11.22 -6.28 -9.66
CA GLU A 109 -12.53 -6.90 -9.80
C GLU A 109 -13.32 -6.83 -8.49
N THR A 110 -14.59 -6.43 -8.58
CA THR A 110 -15.46 -6.23 -7.42
C THR A 110 -16.54 -7.31 -7.30
N ASN A 111 -16.92 -7.66 -6.08
CA ASN A 111 -17.98 -8.58 -5.72
C ASN A 111 -18.96 -7.87 -4.77
N TRP A 112 -20.24 -7.91 -5.12
CA TRP A 112 -21.35 -7.30 -4.37
C TRP A 112 -22.43 -8.32 -3.99
N GLU A 113 -22.10 -9.61 -3.94
CA GLU A 113 -23.06 -10.68 -3.65
C GLU A 113 -23.70 -10.54 -2.26
N ILE A 114 -22.99 -9.96 -1.30
CA ILE A 114 -23.52 -9.65 0.04
C ILE A 114 -24.75 -8.74 -0.01
N ALA A 115 -24.92 -7.92 -1.06
CA ALA A 115 -26.12 -7.09 -1.22
C ALA A 115 -27.41 -7.94 -1.31
N ARG A 116 -27.30 -9.19 -1.80
CA ARG A 116 -28.43 -10.14 -1.86
C ARG A 116 -28.70 -10.86 -0.53
N MET A 117 -27.75 -10.83 0.41
CA MET A 117 -27.88 -11.45 1.73
C MET A 117 -28.64 -10.57 2.73
N VAL A 118 -28.88 -9.29 2.38
CA VAL A 118 -29.66 -8.37 3.20
C VAL A 118 -31.14 -8.55 2.86
N SER A 119 -31.88 -9.17 3.77
CA SER A 119 -33.35 -9.31 3.73
C SER A 119 -33.96 -8.73 5.00
N GLY A 120 -35.15 -8.13 4.93
CA GLY A 120 -35.90 -7.67 6.11
C GLY A 120 -35.94 -6.16 6.35
N PHE A 121 -35.67 -5.35 5.32
CA PHE A 121 -36.07 -3.94 5.30
C PHE A 121 -37.36 -3.81 4.47
N GLU A 122 -38.50 -3.99 5.14
CA GLU A 122 -39.77 -3.33 4.78
C GLU A 122 -39.95 -2.12 5.72
#